data_AF-A0A158D796-F1
#
_entry.id   AF-A0A158D796-F1
#
_cell.length_a   1.000
_cell.length_b   1.000
_cell.length_c   1.000
_cell.angle_alpha   90.00
_cell.angle_beta   90.00
_cell.angle_gamma   90.00
#
_symmetry.space_group_name_H-M   'P 1'
#
loop_
_entity.id
_entity.type
_entity.pdbx_description
1 polymer ?
#
loop_
_entity_poly.entity_id
_entity_poly.type
_entity_poly.pdbx_seq_one_letter_code
_entity_poly.pdbx_strand_id
1 'polypeptide(L)'
;MTAGASLVARRSSNIEMQESTSTLANLVEEVRDSALQLRMVKIGATFSRFQRVVHDVARELGKDNELRTSGEDTELDKTLVEKIGDPLLHLVRNAIDHGIDPVAARIERGKSARGTVTLNAYHDSGSIVIEVSDDGCGLDRDKILAKAIERGLVEAGKHLSAPEVYALIFEPGFPTADVVTNLSGHRRVCRATG
;
A
#
# COMPACT_ATOMS: atom_id res chain seq x y z
N MET A 1 -17.44 18.03 17.51
CA MET A 1 -17.96 18.93 18.56
C MET A 1 -17.03 20.12 18.86
N THR A 2 -15.71 19.96 18.81
CA THR A 2 -14.70 21.01 19.07
C THR A 2 -14.67 22.15 18.04
N ALA A 3 -14.91 21.85 16.75
CA ALA A 3 -14.88 22.86 15.68
C ALA A 3 -15.94 23.97 15.85
N GLY A 4 -17.15 23.63 16.32
CA GLY A 4 -18.22 24.60 16.55
C GLY A 4 -17.96 25.52 17.75
N ALA A 5 -17.42 24.95 18.84
CA ALA A 5 -17.06 25.71 20.04
C ALA A 5 -15.91 26.70 19.79
N SER A 6 -14.89 26.31 19.01
CA SER A 6 -13.79 27.20 18.61
C SER A 6 -14.26 28.35 17.71
N LEU A 7 -15.24 28.11 16.83
CA LEU A 7 -15.81 29.12 15.94
C LEU A 7 -16.61 30.18 16.71
N VAL A 8 -17.37 29.77 17.74
CA VAL A 8 -18.12 30.67 18.62
C VAL A 8 -17.18 31.48 19.52
N ALA A 9 -16.12 30.85 20.07
CA ALA A 9 -15.11 31.52 20.89
C ALA A 9 -14.28 32.56 20.09
N ARG A 10 -14.02 32.30 18.81
CA ARG A 10 -13.41 33.29 17.90
C ARG A 10 -14.34 34.45 17.60
N ARG A 11 -15.63 34.18 17.35
CA ARG A 11 -16.62 35.23 17.07
C ARG A 11 -16.90 36.14 18.26
N SER A 12 -16.75 35.65 19.49
CA SER A 12 -17.00 36.42 20.71
C SER A 12 -15.82 37.28 21.16
N SER A 13 -14.65 37.20 20.49
CA SER A 13 -13.39 37.86 20.89
C SER A 13 -13.00 37.64 22.36
N ASN A 14 -13.48 36.56 22.98
CA ASN A 14 -13.19 36.25 24.37
C ASN A 14 -11.95 35.35 24.45
N ILE A 15 -10.82 35.92 24.86
CA ILE A 15 -9.50 35.26 24.91
C ILE A 15 -9.53 34.05 25.86
N GLU A 16 -10.12 34.20 27.05
CA GLU A 16 -10.25 33.12 28.05
C GLU A 16 -11.04 31.93 27.50
N MET A 17 -12.10 32.20 26.74
CA MET A 17 -12.91 31.18 26.08
C MET A 17 -12.13 30.47 24.98
N GLN A 18 -11.33 31.21 24.20
CA GLN A 18 -10.46 30.63 23.17
C GLN A 18 -9.40 29.71 23.77
N GLU A 19 -8.72 30.13 24.84
CA GLU A 19 -7.73 29.31 25.55
C GLU A 19 -8.36 28.06 26.14
N SER A 20 -9.53 28.18 26.76
CA SER A 20 -10.28 27.03 27.31
C SER A 20 -10.69 26.04 26.20
N THR A 21 -11.18 26.54 25.06
CA THR A 21 -11.53 25.66 23.92
C THR A 21 -10.31 24.99 23.29
N SER A 22 -9.16 25.66 23.24
CA SER A 22 -7.90 25.09 22.74
C SER A 22 -7.40 23.98 23.67
N THR A 23 -7.42 24.23 24.99
CA THR A 23 -7.05 23.25 26.01
C THR A 23 -7.94 22.01 25.94
N LEU A 24 -9.25 22.19 25.81
CA LEU A 24 -10.20 21.08 25.61
C LEU A 24 -9.93 20.30 24.32
N ALA A 25 -9.61 20.98 23.22
CA ALA A 25 -9.28 20.31 21.97
C ALA A 25 -8.04 19.42 22.12
N ASN A 26 -7.00 19.92 22.79
CA ASN A 26 -5.78 19.15 23.04
C ASN A 26 -6.04 17.92 23.93
N LEU A 27 -6.80 18.08 25.03
CA LEU A 27 -7.20 16.97 25.89
C LEU A 27 -8.02 15.91 25.14
N VAL A 28 -8.89 16.33 24.22
CA VAL A 28 -9.68 15.40 23.40
C VAL A 28 -8.79 14.62 22.43
N GLU A 29 -7.82 15.28 21.78
CA GLU A 29 -6.83 14.56 20.94
C GLU A 29 -5.98 13.60 21.79
N GLU A 30 -5.54 14.00 22.98
CA GLU A 30 -4.75 13.14 23.86
C GLU A 30 -5.51 11.90 24.32
N VAL A 31 -6.80 12.05 24.66
CA VAL A 31 -7.69 10.91 24.97
C VAL A 31 -7.91 10.03 23.75
N ARG A 32 -8.08 10.62 22.55
CA ARG A 32 -8.25 9.89 21.30
C ARG A 32 -7.01 9.06 20.97
N ASP A 33 -5.82 9.65 21.08
CA ASP A 33 -4.54 8.98 20.81
C ASP A 33 -4.30 7.84 21.81
N SER A 34 -4.60 8.07 23.09
CA SER A 34 -4.53 7.04 24.13
C SER A 34 -5.51 5.89 23.86
N ALA A 35 -6.72 6.20 23.38
CA ALA A 35 -7.71 5.19 23.03
C ALA A 35 -7.30 4.38 21.78
N LEU A 36 -6.63 4.99 20.80
CA LEU A 36 -6.08 4.29 19.65
C LEU A 36 -5.00 3.29 20.08
N GLN A 37 -4.10 3.68 20.99
CA GLN A 37 -3.04 2.79 21.51
C GLN A 37 -3.59 1.50 22.13
N LEU A 38 -4.74 1.56 22.82
CA LEU A 38 -5.37 0.39 23.44
C LEU A 38 -5.86 -0.68 22.44
N ARG A 39 -6.00 -0.33 21.16
CA ARG A 39 -6.51 -1.23 20.10
C ARG A 39 -5.41 -1.64 19.11
N MET A 40 -4.16 -1.31 19.39
CA MET A 40 -3.02 -1.68 18.55
C MET A 40 -2.79 -3.19 18.59
N VAL A 41 -2.50 -3.75 17.41
CA VAL A 41 -2.15 -5.16 17.22
C VAL A 41 -0.96 -5.27 16.26
N LYS A 42 -0.12 -6.28 16.47
CA LYS A 42 0.99 -6.57 15.57
C LYS A 42 0.50 -7.10 14.22
N ILE A 43 1.07 -6.62 13.13
CA ILE A 43 0.70 -7.05 11.78
C ILE A 43 1.21 -8.46 11.41
N GLY A 44 2.16 -9.01 12.16
CA GLY A 44 2.79 -10.31 11.89
C GLY A 44 1.80 -11.48 11.72
N ALA A 45 0.70 -11.49 12.46
CA ALA A 45 -0.34 -12.53 12.31
C ALA A 45 -0.98 -12.50 10.91
N THR A 46 -1.20 -11.31 10.37
CA THR A 46 -1.72 -11.10 9.01
C THR A 46 -0.70 -11.53 7.96
N PHE A 47 0.57 -11.18 8.13
CA PHE A 47 1.65 -11.60 7.22
C PHE A 47 1.84 -13.12 7.19
N SER A 48 1.76 -13.77 8.34
CA SER A 48 1.81 -15.25 8.45
C SER A 48 0.67 -15.93 7.68
N ARG A 49 -0.53 -15.33 7.69
CA ARG A 49 -1.66 -15.82 6.88
C ARG A 49 -1.36 -15.70 5.38
N PHE A 50 -0.73 -14.60 4.96
CA PHE A 50 -0.39 -14.39 3.55
C PHE A 50 0.66 -15.37 3.05
N GLN A 51 1.66 -15.73 3.85
CA GLN A 51 2.65 -16.75 3.48
C GLN A 51 1.99 -18.07 3.04
N ARG A 52 0.95 -18.51 3.74
CA ARG A 52 0.21 -19.73 3.38
C ARG A 52 -0.51 -19.59 2.04
N VAL A 53 -1.26 -18.50 1.87
CA VAL A 53 -2.03 -18.26 0.63
C VAL A 53 -1.10 -18.13 -0.58
N VAL A 54 0.03 -17.44 -0.42
CA VAL A 54 1.05 -17.29 -1.46
C VAL A 54 1.61 -18.63 -1.89
N HIS A 55 1.97 -19.49 -0.93
CA HIS A 55 2.49 -20.81 -1.22
C HIS A 55 1.48 -21.66 -2.01
N ASP A 56 0.18 -21.56 -1.70
CA ASP A 56 -0.87 -22.27 -2.44
C ASP A 56 -1.02 -21.75 -3.88
N VAL A 57 -1.04 -20.43 -4.07
CA VAL A 57 -1.11 -19.78 -5.40
C VAL A 57 0.13 -20.12 -6.24
N ALA A 58 1.32 -20.13 -5.64
CA ALA A 58 2.57 -20.51 -6.30
C ALA A 58 2.49 -21.92 -6.90
N ARG A 59 1.94 -22.87 -6.13
CA ARG A 59 1.74 -24.25 -6.55
C ARG A 59 0.71 -24.36 -7.68
N GLU A 60 -0.38 -23.62 -7.60
CA GLU A 60 -1.42 -23.58 -8.64
C GLU A 60 -0.87 -23.06 -9.98
N LEU A 61 -0.02 -22.03 -9.94
CA LEU A 61 0.59 -21.43 -11.13
C LEU A 61 1.86 -22.15 -11.61
N GLY A 62 2.34 -23.15 -10.89
CA GLY A 62 3.59 -23.85 -11.20
C GLY A 62 4.83 -22.96 -11.13
N LYS A 63 4.81 -21.90 -10.32
CA LYS A 63 5.95 -20.98 -10.12
C LYS A 63 6.63 -21.29 -8.80
N ASP A 64 7.97 -21.33 -8.78
CA ASP A 64 8.74 -21.34 -7.53
C ASP A 64 8.93 -19.90 -7.04
N ASN A 65 8.31 -19.57 -5.92
CA ASN A 65 8.42 -18.27 -5.29
C ASN A 65 8.50 -18.37 -3.76
N GLU A 66 9.00 -17.30 -3.15
CA GLU A 66 9.14 -17.13 -1.72
C GLU A 66 8.55 -15.79 -1.30
N LEU A 67 7.74 -15.81 -0.23
CA LEU A 67 7.30 -14.60 0.46
C LEU A 67 8.21 -14.33 1.65
N ARG A 68 8.95 -13.22 1.61
CA ARG A 68 9.75 -12.72 2.72
C ARG A 68 8.96 -11.66 3.47
N THR A 69 8.99 -11.74 4.79
CA THR A 69 8.30 -10.81 5.68
C THR A 69 9.30 -10.13 6.59
N SER A 70 9.06 -8.85 6.88
CA SER A 70 9.89 -8.03 7.77
C SER A 70 9.02 -7.02 8.49
N GLY A 71 9.45 -6.59 9.69
CA GLY A 71 8.67 -5.64 10.48
C GLY A 71 7.35 -6.18 11.02
N GLU A 72 7.27 -7.49 11.26
CA GLU A 72 6.08 -8.18 11.78
C GLU A 72 5.62 -7.67 13.15
N ASP A 73 6.55 -7.09 13.92
CA ASP A 73 6.30 -6.48 15.22
C ASP A 73 5.66 -5.09 15.13
N THR A 74 5.51 -4.51 13.94
CA THR A 74 4.89 -3.20 13.76
C THR A 74 3.44 -3.23 14.21
N GLU A 75 3.07 -2.28 15.05
CA GLU A 75 1.76 -2.19 15.69
C GLU A 75 0.84 -1.26 14.89
N LEU A 76 -0.35 -1.75 14.56
CA LEU A 76 -1.38 -1.03 13.81
C LEU A 76 -2.75 -1.18 14.47
N ASP A 77 -3.64 -0.23 14.21
CA ASP A 77 -5.02 -0.33 14.67
C ASP A 77 -5.68 -1.61 14.13
N LYS A 78 -6.33 -2.40 15.01
CA LYS A 78 -7.00 -3.64 14.60
C LYS A 78 -7.99 -3.44 13.45
N THR A 79 -8.79 -2.37 13.47
CA THR A 79 -9.78 -2.13 12.42
C THR A 79 -9.14 -1.74 11.09
N LEU A 80 -7.98 -1.08 11.15
CA LEU A 80 -7.17 -0.79 9.98
C LEU A 80 -6.59 -2.09 9.39
N VAL A 81 -6.01 -2.97 10.23
CA VAL A 81 -5.48 -4.27 9.80
C VAL A 81 -6.55 -5.11 9.10
N GLU A 82 -7.76 -5.16 9.65
CA GLU A 82 -8.89 -5.87 9.05
C GLU A 82 -9.30 -5.29 7.68
N LYS A 83 -9.27 -3.96 7.52
CA LYS A 83 -9.63 -3.28 6.26
C LYS A 83 -8.57 -3.42 5.17
N ILE A 84 -7.28 -3.38 5.54
CA ILE A 84 -6.17 -3.44 4.57
C ILE A 84 -5.75 -4.87 4.23
N GLY A 85 -6.18 -5.86 5.01
CA GLY A 85 -5.77 -7.26 4.83
C GLY A 85 -6.05 -7.78 3.42
N ASP A 86 -7.28 -7.65 2.94
CA ASP A 86 -7.67 -8.12 1.60
C ASP A 86 -6.96 -7.34 0.47
N PRO A 87 -6.88 -5.99 0.50
CA PRO A 87 -6.07 -5.23 -0.44
C PRO A 87 -4.59 -5.65 -0.50
N LEU A 88 -3.95 -5.89 0.65
CA LEU A 88 -2.55 -6.32 0.70
C LEU A 88 -2.38 -7.72 0.11
N LEU A 89 -3.28 -8.65 0.43
CA LEU A 89 -3.28 -9.99 -0.17
C LEU A 89 -3.42 -9.91 -1.69
N HIS A 90 -4.28 -9.04 -2.19
CA HIS A 90 -4.46 -8.81 -3.62
C HIS A 90 -3.16 -8.28 -4.27
N LEU A 91 -2.46 -7.34 -3.64
CA LEU A 91 -1.17 -6.83 -4.14
C LEU A 91 -0.11 -7.94 -4.23
N VAL A 92 -0.03 -8.78 -3.19
CA VAL A 92 0.92 -9.90 -3.14
C VAL A 92 0.59 -10.94 -4.21
N ARG A 93 -0.70 -11.28 -4.39
CA ARG A 93 -1.14 -12.16 -5.47
C ARG A 93 -0.78 -11.59 -6.84
N ASN A 94 -1.05 -10.31 -7.09
CA ASN A 94 -0.68 -9.66 -8.36
C ASN A 94 0.83 -9.72 -8.62
N ALA A 95 1.65 -9.57 -7.58
CA ALA A 95 3.09 -9.72 -7.69
C ALA A 95 3.49 -11.15 -8.11
N ILE A 96 2.80 -12.17 -7.62
CA ILE A 96 3.07 -13.58 -7.98
C ILE A 96 2.53 -13.93 -9.38
N ASP A 97 1.29 -13.55 -9.66
CA ASP A 97 0.58 -13.90 -10.89
C ASP A 97 1.24 -13.23 -12.10
N HIS A 98 1.54 -11.94 -11.97
CA HIS A 98 2.02 -11.11 -13.08
C HIS A 98 3.43 -10.54 -12.89
N GLY A 99 3.87 -10.29 -11.65
CA GLY A 99 5.19 -9.71 -11.38
C GLY A 99 6.33 -10.72 -11.56
N ILE A 100 6.18 -11.93 -11.02
CA ILE A 100 7.21 -12.97 -11.07
C ILE A 100 7.24 -13.65 -12.45
N ASP A 101 8.36 -13.44 -13.14
CA ASP A 101 8.73 -14.10 -14.39
C ASP A 101 8.75 -15.64 -14.26
N PRO A 102 8.46 -16.40 -15.34
CA PRO A 102 8.71 -17.83 -15.40
C PRO A 102 10.18 -18.19 -15.16
N VAL A 103 10.44 -19.37 -14.58
CA VAL A 103 11.80 -19.82 -14.21
C VAL A 103 12.80 -19.72 -15.36
N ALA A 104 12.40 -20.14 -16.58
CA ALA A 104 13.26 -20.07 -17.76
C ALA A 104 13.69 -18.64 -18.09
N ALA A 105 12.73 -17.69 -18.12
CA ALA A 105 13.01 -16.28 -18.38
C ALA A 105 13.85 -15.63 -17.26
N ARG A 106 13.72 -16.09 -16.02
CA ARG A 106 14.54 -15.62 -14.88
C ARG A 106 16.00 -16.03 -15.05
N ILE A 107 16.24 -17.30 -15.39
CA ILE A 107 17.59 -17.83 -15.60
C ILE A 107 18.27 -17.14 -16.78
N GLU A 108 17.55 -16.92 -17.89
CA GLU A 108 18.05 -16.16 -19.04
C GLU A 108 18.47 -14.73 -18.68
N ARG A 109 17.76 -14.10 -17.73
CA ARG A 109 18.06 -12.76 -17.22
C ARG A 109 19.09 -12.76 -16.07
N GLY A 110 19.69 -13.90 -15.74
CA GLY A 110 20.69 -14.04 -14.66
C GLY A 110 20.10 -13.91 -13.25
N LYS A 111 18.78 -14.04 -13.08
CA LYS A 111 18.10 -14.00 -11.78
C LYS A 111 18.02 -15.40 -11.15
N SER A 112 17.77 -15.43 -9.84
CA SER A 112 17.42 -16.66 -9.14
C SER A 112 16.19 -17.33 -9.77
N ALA A 113 16.21 -18.66 -9.90
CA ALA A 113 15.07 -19.44 -10.38
C ALA A 113 13.81 -19.23 -9.51
N ARG A 114 14.02 -19.08 -8.20
CA ARG A 114 12.98 -18.75 -7.23
C ARG A 114 12.73 -17.23 -7.23
N GLY A 115 11.49 -16.83 -7.51
CA GLY A 115 11.03 -15.45 -7.38
C GLY A 115 10.85 -15.05 -5.92
N THR A 116 11.05 -13.78 -5.59
CA THR A 116 10.88 -13.27 -4.22
C THR A 116 9.92 -12.11 -4.20
N VAL A 117 8.89 -12.22 -3.35
CA VAL A 117 8.02 -11.13 -2.96
C VAL A 117 8.33 -10.79 -1.51
N THR A 118 8.45 -9.51 -1.19
CA THR A 118 8.77 -9.00 0.15
C THR A 118 7.63 -8.14 0.66
N LEU A 119 7.20 -8.43 1.88
CA LEU A 119 6.31 -7.62 2.68
C LEU A 119 7.11 -7.00 3.82
N ASN A 120 7.01 -5.69 3.97
CA ASN A 120 7.66 -4.96 5.06
C ASN A 120 6.67 -3.98 5.69
N ALA A 121 6.74 -3.83 7.00
CA ALA A 121 6.01 -2.80 7.74
C ALA A 121 6.98 -2.06 8.66
N TYR A 122 6.92 -0.73 8.69
CA TYR A 122 7.75 0.07 9.58
C TYR A 122 7.13 1.43 9.87
N HIS A 123 7.54 2.05 10.98
CA HIS A 123 7.19 3.42 11.29
C HIS A 123 8.14 4.39 10.56
N ASP A 124 7.57 5.37 9.87
CA ASP A 124 8.31 6.45 9.22
C ASP A 124 7.57 7.77 9.42
N SER A 125 8.27 8.74 10.04
CA SER A 125 7.80 10.13 10.15
C SER A 125 6.38 10.28 10.70
N GLY A 126 6.03 9.49 11.72
CA GLY A 126 4.70 9.50 12.36
C GLY A 126 3.61 8.75 11.59
N SER A 127 3.96 8.09 10.49
CA SER A 127 3.07 7.24 9.70
C SER A 127 3.54 5.79 9.74
N ILE A 128 2.65 4.88 9.36
CA ILE A 128 3.01 3.47 9.19
C ILE A 128 3.09 3.20 7.69
N VAL A 129 4.27 2.73 7.29
CA VAL A 129 4.56 2.37 5.92
C VAL A 129 4.44 0.88 5.77
N ILE A 130 3.55 0.44 4.87
CA ILE A 130 3.46 -0.95 4.44
C ILE A 130 3.94 -1.02 3.00
N GLU A 131 4.94 -1.85 2.79
CA GLU A 131 5.64 -1.98 1.53
C GLU A 131 5.49 -3.38 0.98
N VAL A 132 5.09 -3.46 -0.29
CA VAL A 132 5.10 -4.68 -1.08
C VAL A 132 6.11 -4.48 -2.21
N SER A 133 7.06 -5.40 -2.31
CA SER A 133 8.08 -5.38 -3.36
C SER A 133 8.25 -6.77 -3.95
N ASP A 134 8.55 -6.86 -5.24
CA ASP A 134 8.90 -8.10 -5.92
C ASP A 134 10.20 -7.95 -6.71
N ASP A 135 10.88 -9.07 -6.97
CA ASP A 135 12.08 -9.13 -7.80
C ASP A 135 11.77 -9.51 -9.27
N GLY A 136 10.53 -9.26 -9.68
CA GLY A 136 9.96 -9.57 -10.97
C GLY A 136 10.45 -8.68 -12.11
N CYS A 137 9.68 -8.67 -13.19
CA CYS A 137 10.00 -7.90 -14.40
C CYS A 137 9.60 -6.42 -14.31
N GLY A 138 8.97 -5.98 -13.22
CA GLY A 138 8.64 -4.58 -12.95
C GLY A 138 7.30 -4.16 -13.54
N LEU A 139 7.14 -2.90 -13.98
CA LEU A 139 5.95 -2.37 -14.68
C LEU A 139 6.35 -1.78 -16.06
N ASP A 140 5.69 -2.20 -17.15
CA ASP A 140 5.94 -1.68 -18.50
C ASP A 140 5.11 -0.42 -18.73
N ARG A 141 5.81 0.71 -18.75
CA ARG A 141 5.24 2.03 -18.92
C ARG A 141 4.48 2.17 -20.25
N ASP A 142 5.03 1.64 -21.33
CA ASP A 142 4.47 1.84 -22.66
C ASP A 142 3.18 1.04 -22.83
N LYS A 143 3.13 -0.18 -22.29
CA LYS A 143 1.88 -0.96 -22.25
C LYS A 143 0.83 -0.35 -21.35
N ILE A 144 1.22 0.17 -20.18
CA ILE A 144 0.27 0.84 -19.28
C ILE A 144 -0.32 2.07 -19.97
N LEU A 145 0.51 2.90 -20.59
CA LEU A 145 0.08 4.09 -21.30
C LEU A 145 -0.79 3.76 -22.51
N ALA A 146 -0.40 2.77 -23.33
CA ALA A 146 -1.19 2.34 -24.49
C ALA A 146 -2.59 1.88 -24.07
N LYS A 147 -2.68 1.10 -22.99
CA LYS A 147 -3.97 0.60 -22.47
C LYS A 147 -4.82 1.70 -21.83
N ALA A 148 -4.17 2.66 -21.17
CA ALA A 148 -4.86 3.83 -20.64
C ALA A 148 -5.44 4.71 -21.75
N ILE A 149 -4.74 4.85 -22.88
CA ILE A 149 -5.23 5.57 -24.06
C ILE A 149 -6.39 4.79 -24.71
N GLU A 150 -6.26 3.48 -24.89
CA GLU A 150 -7.33 2.62 -25.43
C GLU A 150 -8.64 2.74 -24.64
N ARG A 151 -8.52 2.88 -23.32
CA ARG A 151 -9.66 3.01 -22.39
C ARG A 151 -10.18 4.44 -22.24
N GLY A 152 -9.56 5.42 -22.90
CA GLY A 152 -9.92 6.84 -22.78
C GLY A 152 -9.59 7.46 -21.42
N LEU A 153 -8.74 6.82 -20.60
CA LEU A 153 -8.25 7.37 -19.34
C LEU A 153 -7.20 8.48 -19.57
N VAL A 154 -6.52 8.43 -20.72
CA VAL A 154 -5.49 9.39 -21.12
C VAL A 154 -5.70 9.76 -22.59
N GLU A 155 -5.62 11.04 -22.92
CA GLU A 155 -5.66 11.50 -24.31
C GLU A 155 -4.42 11.06 -25.09
N ALA A 156 -4.62 10.64 -26.34
CA ALA A 156 -3.53 10.26 -27.23
C ALA A 156 -2.56 11.44 -27.43
N GLY A 157 -1.28 11.23 -27.12
CA GLY A 157 -0.22 12.26 -27.22
C GLY A 157 0.08 13.03 -25.93
N LYS A 158 -0.64 12.76 -24.82
CA LYS A 158 -0.30 13.34 -23.52
C LYS A 158 1.00 12.75 -22.99
N HIS A 159 1.99 13.61 -22.72
CA HIS A 159 3.23 13.21 -22.06
C HIS A 159 3.02 13.14 -20.55
N LEU A 160 3.00 11.92 -20.01
CA LEU A 160 2.98 11.66 -18.57
C LEU A 160 4.38 11.24 -18.12
N SER A 161 4.80 11.70 -16.94
CA SER A 161 5.99 11.19 -16.25
C SER A 161 5.82 9.73 -15.83
N ALA A 162 6.91 9.01 -15.56
CA ALA A 162 6.82 7.60 -15.15
C ALA A 162 5.94 7.38 -13.90
N PRO A 163 6.04 8.20 -12.83
CA PRO A 163 5.13 8.08 -11.67
C PRO A 163 3.66 8.28 -12.03
N GLU A 164 3.35 9.22 -12.91
CA GLU A 164 1.98 9.48 -13.36
C GLU A 164 1.42 8.31 -14.18
N VAL A 165 2.25 7.68 -15.02
CA VAL A 165 1.82 6.47 -15.76
C VAL A 165 1.54 5.32 -14.80
N TYR A 166 2.38 5.12 -13.78
CA TYR A 166 2.15 4.06 -12.81
C TYR A 166 0.93 4.32 -11.93
N ALA A 167 0.59 5.58 -11.65
CA ALA A 167 -0.63 5.92 -10.91
C ALA A 167 -1.90 5.40 -11.63
N LEU A 168 -1.88 5.29 -12.96
CA LEU A 168 -3.01 4.81 -13.76
C LEU A 168 -3.44 3.37 -13.42
N ILE A 169 -2.55 2.54 -12.86
CA ILE A 169 -2.90 1.17 -12.45
C ILE A 169 -3.87 1.14 -11.26
N PHE A 170 -4.02 2.28 -10.56
CA PHE A 170 -4.94 2.45 -9.44
C PHE A 170 -6.23 3.18 -9.84
N GLU A 171 -6.37 3.60 -11.10
CA GLU A 171 -7.59 4.25 -11.59
C GLU A 171 -8.73 3.23 -11.76
N PRO A 172 -9.97 3.58 -11.38
CA PRO A 172 -11.13 2.72 -11.58
C PRO A 172 -11.31 2.39 -13.08
N GLY A 173 -11.26 1.10 -13.42
CA GLY A 173 -11.44 0.61 -14.80
C GLY A 173 -10.16 0.21 -15.53
N PHE A 174 -8.98 0.31 -14.89
CA PHE A 174 -7.73 -0.22 -15.44
C PHE A 174 -7.61 -1.73 -15.19
N PRO A 175 -7.49 -2.59 -16.22
CA PRO A 175 -7.34 -4.03 -16.03
C PRO A 175 -5.92 -4.36 -15.57
N THR A 176 -5.77 -4.88 -14.35
CA THR A 176 -4.49 -5.36 -13.80
C THR A 176 -3.98 -6.64 -14.47
N ALA A 177 -4.85 -7.39 -15.16
CA ALA A 177 -4.56 -8.72 -15.69
C ALA A 177 -3.65 -8.76 -16.95
N ASP A 178 -3.53 -7.67 -17.71
CA ASP A 178 -2.83 -7.65 -19.02
C ASP A 178 -1.52 -6.83 -19.02
N VAL A 179 -1.07 -6.39 -17.85
CA VAL A 179 0.16 -5.59 -17.73
C VAL A 179 1.35 -6.54 -17.70
N VAL A 180 1.91 -6.87 -18.87
CA VAL A 180 3.15 -7.68 -18.99
C VAL A 180 4.36 -6.75 -19.08
N THR A 181 5.39 -6.97 -18.28
CA THR A 181 6.27 -5.88 -17.82
C THR A 181 7.75 -5.99 -18.18
N ASN A 182 8.45 -4.85 -18.28
CA ASN A 182 9.90 -4.77 -18.41
C ASN A 182 10.43 -3.40 -17.94
N LEU A 183 10.70 -3.22 -16.64
CA LEU A 183 11.78 -2.36 -16.11
C LEU A 183 11.90 -2.44 -14.58
N SER A 184 13.13 -2.69 -14.12
CA SER A 184 13.76 -2.38 -12.83
C SER A 184 12.94 -1.69 -11.72
N GLY A 185 12.51 -2.50 -10.74
CA GLY A 185 12.45 -2.27 -9.30
C GLY A 185 12.03 -0.90 -8.79
N HIS A 186 10.75 -0.73 -8.39
CA HIS A 186 10.28 0.31 -7.46
C HIS A 186 9.15 -0.24 -6.56
N ARG A 187 9.17 0.18 -5.28
CA ARG A 187 8.30 -0.21 -4.16
C ARG A 187 6.83 0.16 -4.41
N ARG A 188 5.89 -0.75 -4.17
CA ARG A 188 4.49 -0.37 -3.95
C ARG A 188 4.35 0.05 -2.49
N VAL A 189 4.28 1.36 -2.26
CA VAL A 189 4.09 1.93 -0.91
C VAL A 189 2.60 2.21 -0.73
N CYS A 190 1.93 1.41 0.10
CA CYS A 190 0.64 1.81 0.66
C CYS A 190 0.93 2.60 1.94
N ARG A 191 0.81 3.94 1.86
CA ARG A 191 0.78 4.77 3.07
C ARG A 191 -0.61 4.65 3.70
N ALA A 192 -0.69 3.96 4.83
CA ALA A 192 -1.87 4.03 5.68
C ALA A 192 -1.70 5.26 6.57
N THR A 193 -2.29 6.38 6.17
CA THR A 193 -2.44 7.55 7.05
C THR A 193 -3.54 7.28 8.06
N GLY A 194 -3.23 7.43 9.35
CA GLY A 194 -4.18 7.41 10.46
C GLY A 194 -4.97 8.70 10.60
#